data_AF-A0A094FH81-F1
#
_entry.id   AF-A0A094FH81-F1
#
_cell.length_a   1.000
_cell.length_b   1.000
_cell.length_c   1.000
_cell.angle_alpha   90.00
_cell.angle_beta   90.00
_cell.angle_gamma   90.00
#
_symmetry.space_group_name_H-M   'P 1'
#
loop_
_entity.id
_entity.type
_entity.pdbx_description
1 polymer ?
#
loop_
_entity_poly.entity_id
_entity_poly.type
_entity_poly.pdbx_seq_one_letter_code
_entity_poly.pdbx_strand_id
1 'polypeptide(L)'
;MASTTATVDHALNKELDNDAARRWNSVNSVNSANGQDAEILRSYGGNPMAHINTGESARYAAFGGEFQPGLYKATTNRKFGNPAPLGLSAFALTTFVLSLINVQAKNVTEPNIVVALAFAYGGLVQLLAGMWEMAVGNTFGATALSSYGGFWISFAIVLTPGGFDIEAAYSKGGGDDFTNAFGFFLAGWFIFTTLMLLCTLRSTVAFFLIFFFLDIAFLMLSIGYLYGKEGKPNTACIKAGGYFGLLTAFMAWYNAFAGIADDSNSFFVVPVAHFPWSAKARAAKSERDNV
;
A
#
# COMPACT_ATOMS: atom_id res chain seq x y z
N MET A 1 1.41 -19.77 38.38
CA MET A 1 0.45 -20.47 37.52
C MET A 1 -0.86 -19.70 37.55
N ALA A 2 -1.16 -18.97 36.48
CA ALA A 2 -2.46 -18.33 36.28
C ALA A 2 -2.78 -18.45 34.79
N SER A 3 -3.88 -19.15 34.50
CA SER A 3 -4.40 -19.45 33.17
C SER A 3 -5.16 -18.23 32.65
N THR A 4 -4.74 -17.65 31.52
CA THR A 4 -5.52 -16.62 30.81
C THR A 4 -6.29 -17.26 29.67
N THR A 5 -7.57 -17.49 29.93
CA THR A 5 -8.58 -17.93 28.98
C THR A 5 -8.85 -16.78 28.00
N ALA A 6 -8.60 -16.99 26.70
CA ALA A 6 -9.00 -16.05 25.67
C ALA A 6 -10.53 -16.03 25.56
N THR A 7 -11.15 -14.89 25.84
CA THR A 7 -12.58 -14.69 25.61
C THR A 7 -12.85 -14.58 24.11
N VAL A 8 -13.44 -15.64 23.55
CA VAL A 8 -13.96 -15.69 22.19
C VAL A 8 -15.21 -14.80 22.11
N ASP A 9 -15.18 -13.83 21.22
CA ASP A 9 -16.22 -12.81 21.08
C ASP A 9 -17.45 -13.39 20.36
N HIS A 10 -18.46 -13.82 21.13
CA HIS A 10 -19.67 -14.49 20.64
C HIS A 10 -20.62 -13.58 19.84
N ALA A 11 -20.44 -12.26 19.88
CA ALA A 11 -21.31 -11.31 19.18
C ALA A 11 -20.99 -11.21 17.68
N LEU A 12 -19.72 -11.30 17.30
CA LEU A 12 -19.26 -11.15 15.90
C LEU A 12 -19.72 -12.30 15.00
N ASN A 13 -19.77 -13.52 15.54
CA ASN A 13 -20.24 -14.69 14.79
C ASN A 13 -21.76 -14.66 14.54
N LYS A 14 -22.52 -13.99 15.42
CA LYS A 14 -23.99 -13.92 15.31
C LYS A 14 -24.46 -12.95 14.21
N GLU A 15 -23.65 -11.95 13.85
CA GLU A 15 -23.92 -11.07 12.71
C GLU A 15 -23.55 -11.74 11.37
N LEU A 16 -22.43 -12.48 11.32
CA LEU A 16 -22.00 -13.23 10.14
C LEU A 16 -22.97 -14.36 9.76
N ASP A 17 -23.51 -15.10 10.75
CA ASP A 17 -24.48 -16.16 10.50
C ASP A 17 -25.85 -15.62 10.05
N ASN A 18 -26.25 -14.45 10.54
CA ASN A 18 -27.53 -13.84 10.16
C ASN A 18 -27.51 -13.22 8.75
N ASP A 19 -26.38 -12.68 8.30
CA ASP A 19 -26.23 -12.17 6.93
C ASP A 19 -26.12 -13.31 5.90
N ALA A 20 -25.51 -14.44 6.27
CA ALA A 20 -25.51 -15.64 5.44
C ALA A 20 -26.92 -16.24 5.28
N ALA A 21 -27.71 -16.30 6.36
CA ALA A 21 -29.09 -16.77 6.32
C ALA A 21 -30.03 -15.84 5.52
N ARG A 22 -29.82 -14.52 5.58
CA ARG A 22 -30.61 -13.54 4.81
C ARG A 22 -30.31 -13.58 3.31
N ARG A 23 -29.05 -13.83 2.91
CA ARG A 23 -28.68 -14.00 1.49
C ARG A 23 -29.28 -15.27 0.88
N TRP A 24 -29.45 -16.34 1.65
CA TRP A 24 -29.99 -17.60 1.15
C TRP A 24 -31.51 -17.55 0.91
N ASN A 25 -32.25 -16.76 1.71
CA ASN A 25 -33.70 -16.59 1.52
C ASN A 25 -34.08 -15.58 0.43
N SER A 26 -33.15 -14.75 -0.05
CA SER A 26 -33.42 -13.76 -1.12
C SER A 26 -33.47 -14.36 -2.53
N VAL A 27 -32.97 -15.58 -2.75
CA VAL A 27 -32.82 -16.16 -4.10
C VAL A 27 -34.03 -17.01 -4.53
N ASN A 28 -34.97 -17.30 -3.62
CA ASN A 28 -36.13 -18.16 -3.90
C ASN A 28 -37.48 -17.42 -4.03
N SER A 29 -37.47 -16.13 -4.37
CA SER A 29 -38.70 -15.33 -4.50
C SER A 29 -38.79 -14.54 -5.82
N VAL A 30 -38.76 -15.22 -6.96
CA VAL A 30 -39.34 -14.66 -8.19
C VAL A 30 -40.21 -15.71 -8.89
N ASN A 31 -41.51 -15.46 -8.83
CA ASN A 31 -42.59 -16.21 -9.43
C ASN A 31 -42.46 -16.35 -10.95
N SER A 32 -42.76 -17.57 -11.39
CA SER A 32 -43.63 -17.94 -12.52
C SER A 32 -44.26 -16.79 -13.33
N ALA A 33 -43.90 -16.69 -14.62
CA ALA A 33 -44.73 -16.09 -15.66
C ALA A 33 -44.51 -16.79 -17.00
N ASN A 34 -45.62 -17.13 -17.66
CA ASN A 34 -45.81 -17.93 -18.87
C ASN A 34 -45.25 -17.33 -20.18
N GLY A 35 -45.02 -18.22 -21.16
CA GLY A 35 -45.12 -17.95 -22.61
C GLY A 35 -43.87 -18.37 -23.41
N GLN A 36 -43.80 -19.61 -23.92
CA GLN A 36 -43.92 -19.96 -25.37
C GLN A 36 -42.73 -19.43 -26.21
N ASP A 37 -41.82 -20.24 -26.77
CA ASP A 37 -42.09 -21.27 -27.78
C ASP A 37 -41.17 -22.50 -27.71
N ALA A 38 -41.71 -23.61 -28.20
CA ALA A 38 -41.13 -24.95 -28.23
C ALA A 38 -40.26 -25.20 -29.48
N GLU A 39 -39.20 -26.00 -29.35
CA GLU A 39 -38.99 -27.10 -30.31
C GLU A 39 -38.15 -28.24 -29.73
N ILE A 40 -38.55 -29.45 -30.12
CA ILE A 40 -38.11 -30.75 -29.68
C ILE A 40 -36.80 -31.11 -30.40
N LEU A 41 -35.77 -31.53 -29.66
CA LEU A 41 -34.76 -32.46 -30.16
C LEU A 41 -34.66 -33.65 -29.21
N ARG A 42 -35.45 -34.70 -29.52
CA ARG A 42 -35.18 -36.07 -29.08
C ARG A 42 -34.07 -36.64 -29.95
N SER A 43 -32.93 -37.02 -29.37
CA SER A 43 -32.04 -38.08 -29.89
C SER A 43 -31.03 -38.44 -28.81
N TYR A 44 -31.27 -39.53 -28.07
CA TYR A 44 -30.64 -40.85 -28.28
C TYR A 44 -29.14 -40.88 -27.94
N GLY A 45 -28.79 -41.67 -26.92
CA GLY A 45 -27.40 -42.03 -26.60
C GLY A 45 -26.82 -41.27 -25.42
N GLY A 46 -27.45 -41.36 -24.24
CA GLY A 46 -26.76 -41.03 -23.00
C GLY A 46 -25.58 -41.99 -22.84
N ASN A 47 -24.35 -41.48 -23.02
CA ASN A 47 -23.15 -42.27 -22.84
C ASN A 47 -23.09 -42.72 -21.36
N PRO A 48 -23.15 -44.02 -21.05
CA PRO A 48 -23.11 -44.50 -19.66
C PRO A 48 -21.76 -44.22 -18.98
N MET A 49 -20.77 -43.70 -19.74
CA MET A 49 -19.48 -43.22 -19.25
C MET A 49 -19.45 -41.71 -18.90
N ALA A 50 -20.59 -41.00 -18.99
CA ALA A 50 -20.68 -39.62 -18.54
C ALA A 50 -20.64 -39.58 -17.00
N HIS A 51 -19.43 -39.60 -16.45
CA HIS A 51 -19.19 -39.31 -15.04
C HIS A 51 -19.54 -37.84 -14.76
N ILE A 52 -20.80 -37.58 -14.41
CA ILE A 52 -21.20 -36.33 -13.77
C ILE A 52 -20.54 -36.37 -12.39
N ASN A 53 -19.44 -35.65 -12.24
CA ASN A 53 -18.66 -35.64 -11.02
C ASN A 53 -19.43 -34.86 -9.94
N THR A 54 -20.18 -35.57 -9.09
CA THR A 54 -21.08 -35.02 -8.07
C THR A 54 -20.40 -34.73 -6.71
N GLY A 55 -19.06 -34.73 -6.63
CA GLY A 55 -18.35 -34.38 -5.39
C GLY A 55 -17.76 -32.97 -5.45
N GLU A 56 -18.07 -32.11 -4.46
CA GLU A 56 -17.46 -30.83 -3.96
C GLU A 56 -16.39 -30.08 -4.80
N SER A 57 -16.36 -30.24 -6.11
CA SER A 57 -15.29 -29.77 -6.98
C SER A 57 -15.87 -29.35 -8.31
N ALA A 58 -16.62 -28.24 -8.27
CA ALA A 58 -16.92 -27.45 -9.45
C ALA A 58 -15.57 -26.95 -10.02
N ARG A 59 -15.02 -27.71 -10.98
CA ARG A 59 -13.87 -27.28 -11.77
C ARG A 59 -14.41 -26.42 -12.90
N TYR A 60 -14.03 -25.14 -12.93
CA TYR A 60 -14.46 -24.24 -13.99
C TYR A 60 -13.72 -24.56 -15.29
N ALA A 61 -14.41 -24.39 -16.42
CA ALA A 61 -13.82 -24.57 -17.75
C ALA A 61 -12.69 -23.54 -17.96
N ALA A 62 -11.74 -23.88 -18.83
CA ALA A 62 -10.68 -22.96 -19.23
C ALA A 62 -11.32 -21.69 -19.81
N PHE A 63 -10.98 -20.53 -19.26
CA PHE A 63 -11.54 -19.24 -19.65
C PHE A 63 -10.40 -18.25 -19.92
N GLY A 64 -10.32 -17.78 -21.16
CA GLY A 64 -9.23 -16.90 -21.62
C GLY A 64 -9.23 -15.51 -20.95
N GLY A 65 -10.36 -15.05 -20.41
CA GLY A 65 -10.45 -13.75 -19.72
C GLY A 65 -9.78 -13.71 -18.35
N GLU A 66 -9.52 -14.86 -17.72
CA GLU A 66 -8.80 -14.97 -16.44
C GLU A 66 -7.37 -15.52 -16.62
N PHE A 67 -6.86 -15.58 -17.86
CA PHE A 67 -5.54 -16.13 -18.19
C PHE A 67 -5.32 -17.57 -17.67
N GLN A 68 -6.38 -18.39 -17.66
CA GLN A 68 -6.33 -19.73 -17.07
C GLN A 68 -6.41 -20.84 -18.14
N PRO A 69 -5.28 -21.50 -18.49
CA PRO A 69 -5.23 -22.41 -19.63
C PRO A 69 -5.81 -23.82 -19.37
N GLY A 70 -6.47 -24.08 -18.24
CA GLY A 70 -7.00 -25.41 -17.89
C GLY A 70 -8.04 -25.45 -16.76
N LEU A 71 -8.48 -26.65 -16.37
CA LEU A 71 -9.39 -26.85 -15.23
C LEU A 71 -8.72 -26.34 -13.96
N TYR A 72 -9.24 -25.23 -13.42
CA TYR A 72 -8.71 -24.59 -12.23
C TYR A 72 -9.65 -24.82 -11.04
N LYS A 73 -9.04 -25.14 -9.89
CA LYS A 73 -9.71 -25.13 -8.59
C LYS A 73 -9.36 -23.80 -7.92
N ALA A 74 -10.35 -22.93 -7.73
CA ALA A 74 -10.17 -21.73 -6.92
C ALA A 74 -9.65 -22.13 -5.53
N THR A 75 -8.46 -21.66 -5.18
CA THR A 75 -7.91 -21.86 -3.83
C THR A 75 -8.60 -20.88 -2.89
N THR A 76 -9.80 -21.24 -2.43
CA THR A 76 -10.67 -20.38 -1.62
C THR A 76 -10.10 -20.01 -0.25
N ASN A 77 -8.98 -20.62 0.18
CA ASN A 77 -8.39 -20.43 1.51
C ASN A 77 -6.85 -20.23 1.47
N ARG A 78 -6.31 -19.40 0.56
CA ARG A 78 -4.90 -18.99 0.65
C ARG A 78 -4.73 -17.80 1.60
N LYS A 79 -3.97 -18.00 2.67
CA LYS A 79 -3.51 -16.91 3.55
C LYS A 79 -2.21 -16.35 2.99
N PHE A 80 -2.26 -15.15 2.43
CA PHE A 80 -1.07 -14.42 1.96
C PHE A 80 -0.32 -13.82 3.16
N GLY A 81 0.99 -13.65 3.00
CA GLY A 81 1.78 -12.86 3.94
C GLY A 81 1.40 -11.38 3.86
N ASN A 82 1.67 -10.62 4.91
CA ASN A 82 1.49 -9.17 4.91
C ASN A 82 2.61 -8.51 4.08
N PRO A 83 2.31 -7.86 2.94
CA PRO A 83 3.33 -7.24 2.11
C PRO A 83 3.76 -5.85 2.61
N ALA A 84 2.99 -5.23 3.52
CA ALA A 84 3.24 -3.86 4.00
C ALA A 84 4.66 -3.65 4.56
N PRO A 85 5.22 -4.55 5.40
CA PRO A 85 6.53 -4.32 5.98
C PRO A 85 7.66 -4.30 4.94
N LEU A 86 7.53 -5.08 3.86
CA LEU A 86 8.49 -5.06 2.76
C LEU A 86 8.47 -3.70 2.05
N GLY A 87 7.28 -3.22 1.71
CA GLY A 87 7.12 -1.91 1.07
C GLY A 87 7.57 -0.75 1.97
N LEU A 88 7.25 -0.80 3.27
CA LEU A 88 7.68 0.20 4.24
C LEU A 88 9.21 0.19 4.43
N SER A 89 9.85 -0.98 4.43
CA SER A 89 11.31 -1.08 4.52
C SER A 89 12.01 -0.54 3.27
N ALA A 90 11.45 -0.83 2.09
CA ALA A 90 11.90 -0.29 0.81
C ALA A 90 11.84 1.23 0.75
N PHE A 91 10.70 1.77 1.17
CA PHE A 91 10.49 3.19 1.31
C PHE A 91 11.47 3.83 2.30
N ALA A 92 11.59 3.24 3.50
CA ALA A 92 12.39 3.78 4.59
C ALA A 92 13.88 3.89 4.22
N LEU A 93 14.47 2.82 3.68
CA LEU A 93 15.89 2.82 3.31
C LEU A 93 16.20 3.88 2.24
N THR A 94 15.37 3.94 1.20
CA THR A 94 15.57 4.88 0.09
C THR A 94 15.40 6.33 0.56
N THR A 95 14.38 6.58 1.39
CA THR A 95 14.14 7.90 2.02
C THR A 95 15.28 8.30 2.94
N PHE A 96 15.79 7.38 3.75
CA PHE A 96 16.89 7.63 4.68
C PHE A 96 18.15 8.08 3.95
N VAL A 97 18.55 7.37 2.89
CA VAL A 97 19.76 7.71 2.13
C VAL A 97 19.59 9.06 1.41
N LEU A 98 18.45 9.31 0.76
CA LEU A 98 18.18 10.62 0.15
C LEU A 98 18.22 11.74 1.20
N SER A 99 17.65 11.48 2.38
CA SER A 99 17.57 12.47 3.45
C SER A 99 18.94 12.82 4.03
N LEU A 100 19.85 11.85 4.15
CA LEU A 100 21.25 12.10 4.53
C LEU A 100 21.97 13.02 3.53
N ILE A 101 21.69 12.87 2.24
CA ILE A 101 22.26 13.72 1.19
C ILE A 101 21.63 15.12 1.23
N ASN A 102 20.31 15.21 1.44
CA ASN A 102 19.61 16.50 1.59
C ASN A 102 20.12 17.31 2.79
N VAL A 103 20.45 16.66 3.92
CA VAL A 103 21.08 17.34 5.07
C VAL A 103 22.57 17.60 4.87
N GLN A 104 23.15 17.12 3.78
CA GLN A 104 24.59 17.20 3.45
C GLN A 104 25.47 16.52 4.50
N ALA A 105 25.03 15.37 5.01
CA ALA A 105 25.79 14.58 5.96
C ALA A 105 27.17 14.23 5.36
N LYS A 106 28.24 14.42 6.13
CA LYS A 106 29.63 14.22 5.67
C LYS A 106 30.01 15.06 4.43
N ASN A 107 29.32 16.18 4.16
CA ASN A 107 29.51 17.02 2.99
C ASN A 107 29.20 16.32 1.65
N VAL A 108 28.40 15.24 1.67
CA VAL A 108 27.92 14.59 0.45
C VAL A 108 26.71 15.36 -0.06
N THR A 109 26.79 15.90 -1.27
CA THR A 109 25.73 16.70 -1.92
C THR A 109 25.10 16.00 -3.11
N GLU A 110 25.82 15.07 -3.74
CA GLU A 110 25.40 14.42 -4.97
C GLU A 110 24.47 13.23 -4.70
N PRO A 111 23.25 13.19 -5.27
CA PRO A 111 22.25 12.16 -4.99
C PRO A 111 22.45 10.85 -5.79
N ASN A 112 23.53 10.68 -6.56
CA ASN A 112 23.70 9.58 -7.51
C ASN A 112 23.50 8.19 -6.89
N ILE A 113 23.94 7.98 -5.64
CA ILE A 113 23.76 6.70 -4.95
C ILE A 113 22.29 6.36 -4.69
N VAL A 114 21.43 7.37 -4.57
CA VAL A 114 19.98 7.20 -4.37
C VAL A 114 19.33 6.60 -5.60
N VAL A 115 19.83 6.88 -6.81
CA VAL A 115 19.26 6.35 -8.06
C VAL A 115 19.21 4.82 -8.06
N ALA A 116 20.26 4.16 -7.53
CA ALA A 116 20.29 2.70 -7.42
C ALA A 116 19.19 2.16 -6.50
N LEU A 117 19.01 2.77 -5.33
CA LEU A 117 17.96 2.39 -4.38
C LEU A 117 16.56 2.74 -4.89
N ALA A 118 16.44 3.88 -5.56
CA ALA A 118 15.20 4.38 -6.11
C ALA A 118 14.69 3.51 -7.27
N PHE A 119 15.55 2.91 -8.09
CA PHE A 119 15.11 1.90 -9.06
C PHE A 119 14.83 0.55 -8.40
N ALA A 120 15.80 0.01 -7.64
CA ALA A 120 15.76 -1.39 -7.23
C ALA A 120 14.82 -1.63 -6.03
N TYR A 121 14.88 -0.78 -5.00
CA TYR A 121 14.24 -1.06 -3.73
C TYR A 121 13.02 -0.15 -3.50
N GLY A 122 13.25 1.15 -3.26
CA GLY A 122 12.18 2.13 -3.11
C GLY A 122 11.25 2.21 -4.32
N GLY A 123 11.73 1.86 -5.51
CA GLY A 123 10.92 1.78 -6.72
C GLY A 123 10.28 0.42 -6.91
N LEU A 124 11.05 -0.52 -7.47
CA LEU A 124 10.55 -1.81 -7.92
C LEU A 124 9.98 -2.67 -6.78
N VAL A 125 10.76 -2.92 -5.72
CA VAL A 125 10.30 -3.77 -4.61
C VAL A 125 9.10 -3.15 -3.89
N GLN A 126 9.11 -1.84 -3.69
CA GLN A 126 7.98 -1.15 -3.08
C GLN A 126 6.71 -1.22 -3.94
N LEU A 127 6.85 -1.04 -5.26
CA LEU A 127 5.74 -1.18 -6.21
C LEU A 127 5.16 -2.59 -6.17
N LEU A 128 6.01 -3.62 -6.18
CA LEU A 128 5.60 -5.02 -6.08
C LEU A 128 4.87 -5.30 -4.77
N ALA A 129 5.37 -4.78 -3.63
CA ALA A 129 4.67 -4.88 -2.36
C ALA A 129 3.26 -4.28 -2.43
N GLY A 130 3.09 -3.12 -3.06
CA GLY A 130 1.77 -2.51 -3.27
C GLY A 130 0.86 -3.32 -4.20
N MET A 131 1.39 -3.99 -5.22
CA MET A 131 0.60 -4.92 -6.04
C MET A 131 0.07 -6.09 -5.19
N TRP A 132 0.88 -6.60 -4.27
CA TRP A 132 0.46 -7.65 -3.32
C TRP A 132 -0.54 -7.14 -2.29
N GLU A 133 -0.49 -5.86 -1.88
CA GLU A 133 -1.53 -5.24 -1.06
C GLU A 133 -2.91 -5.27 -1.74
N MET A 134 -2.96 -5.09 -3.08
CA MET A 134 -4.22 -5.25 -3.82
C MET A 134 -4.72 -6.69 -3.75
N ALA A 135 -3.83 -7.67 -3.87
CA ALA A 135 -4.18 -9.09 -3.80
C ALA A 135 -4.76 -9.50 -2.43
N VAL A 136 -4.36 -8.82 -1.35
CA VAL A 136 -4.90 -9.05 0.01
C VAL A 136 -6.06 -8.12 0.38
N GLY A 137 -6.52 -7.28 -0.55
CA GLY A 137 -7.69 -6.41 -0.36
C GLY A 137 -7.44 -5.13 0.42
N ASN A 138 -6.18 -4.71 0.59
CA ASN A 138 -5.83 -3.47 1.30
C ASN A 138 -5.64 -2.32 0.31
N THR A 139 -6.72 -1.59 0.01
CA THR A 139 -6.71 -0.46 -0.93
C THR A 139 -5.74 0.65 -0.49
N PHE A 140 -5.70 0.98 0.80
CA PHE A 140 -4.80 2.03 1.28
C PHE A 140 -3.34 1.66 1.05
N GLY A 141 -2.94 0.45 1.48
CA GLY A 141 -1.57 -0.05 1.33
C GLY A 141 -1.17 -0.15 -0.14
N ALA A 142 -2.08 -0.66 -0.97
CA ALA A 142 -1.89 -0.73 -2.41
C ALA A 142 -1.61 0.63 -3.03
N THR A 143 -2.49 1.60 -2.80
CA THR A 143 -2.32 2.95 -3.33
C THR A 143 -1.05 3.60 -2.79
N ALA A 144 -0.79 3.54 -1.49
CA ALA A 144 0.38 4.17 -0.88
C ALA A 144 1.68 3.58 -1.44
N LEU A 145 1.86 2.26 -1.33
CA LEU A 145 3.13 1.61 -1.67
C LEU A 145 3.40 1.66 -3.16
N SER A 146 2.38 1.45 -4.00
CA SER A 146 2.56 1.53 -5.45
C SER A 146 2.81 2.95 -5.94
N SER A 147 2.11 3.95 -5.41
CA SER A 147 2.36 5.35 -5.77
C SER A 147 3.76 5.80 -5.36
N TYR A 148 4.19 5.53 -4.13
CA TYR A 148 5.55 5.89 -3.72
C TYR A 148 6.64 5.04 -4.41
N GLY A 149 6.33 3.81 -4.82
CA GLY A 149 7.18 3.05 -5.75
C GLY A 149 7.33 3.77 -7.09
N GLY A 150 6.23 4.27 -7.64
CA GLY A 150 6.24 5.11 -8.84
C GLY A 150 6.98 6.44 -8.65
N PHE A 151 6.86 7.08 -7.48
CA PHE A 151 7.66 8.25 -7.11
C PHE A 151 9.15 7.96 -7.23
N TRP A 152 9.65 6.88 -6.61
CA TRP A 152 11.07 6.55 -6.64
C TRP A 152 11.56 6.22 -8.04
N ILE A 153 10.79 5.47 -8.83
CA ILE A 153 11.14 5.17 -10.22
C ILE A 153 11.20 6.46 -11.04
N SER A 154 10.19 7.34 -10.94
CA SER A 154 10.18 8.62 -11.68
C SER A 154 11.29 9.56 -11.23
N PHE A 155 11.60 9.63 -9.93
CA PHE A 155 12.73 10.36 -9.37
C PHE A 155 14.06 9.85 -9.94
N ALA A 156 14.25 8.54 -9.99
CA ALA A 156 15.45 7.92 -10.58
C ALA A 156 15.57 8.21 -12.08
N ILE A 157 14.46 8.18 -12.82
CA ILE A 157 14.41 8.54 -14.25
C ILE A 157 14.86 9.99 -14.47
N VAL A 158 14.39 10.93 -13.64
CA VAL A 158 14.78 12.35 -13.75
C VAL A 158 16.29 12.54 -13.52
N LEU A 159 16.87 11.84 -12.54
CA LEU A 159 18.27 12.02 -12.13
C LEU A 159 19.27 11.13 -12.87
N THR A 160 18.83 10.23 -13.76
CA THR A 160 19.76 9.34 -14.48
C THR A 160 20.36 10.04 -15.70
N PRO A 161 21.67 10.35 -15.71
CA PRO A 161 22.31 11.01 -16.84
C PRO A 161 22.48 10.05 -18.03
N GLY A 162 22.50 10.58 -19.26
CA GLY A 162 22.82 9.83 -20.49
C GLY A 162 21.75 8.85 -20.99
N GLY A 163 20.63 8.73 -20.27
CA GLY A 163 19.46 7.95 -20.69
C GLY A 163 18.31 8.86 -21.15
N PHE A 164 17.37 9.13 -20.25
CA PHE A 164 16.21 10.00 -20.51
C PHE A 164 16.58 11.47 -20.65
N ASP A 165 17.72 11.87 -20.06
CA ASP A 165 18.34 13.20 -20.22
C ASP A 165 17.41 14.38 -19.86
N ILE A 166 16.51 14.16 -18.88
CA ILE A 166 15.47 15.13 -18.49
C ILE A 166 16.10 16.41 -17.96
N GLU A 167 17.05 16.32 -17.03
CA GLU A 167 17.71 17.49 -16.46
C GLU A 167 18.47 18.30 -17.52
N ALA A 168 19.24 17.62 -18.39
CA ALA A 168 20.01 18.29 -19.43
C ALA A 168 19.15 18.96 -20.51
N ALA A 169 17.92 18.49 -20.73
CA ALA A 169 16.97 19.13 -21.64
C ALA A 169 16.61 20.56 -21.20
N TYR A 170 16.61 20.84 -19.89
CA TYR A 170 16.34 22.17 -19.34
C TYR A 170 17.53 23.14 -19.46
N SER A 171 18.76 22.62 -19.63
CA SER A 171 19.96 23.45 -19.82
C SER A 171 19.91 24.33 -21.08
N LYS A 172 19.00 24.05 -22.02
CA LYS A 172 18.82 24.79 -23.28
C LYS A 172 17.97 26.06 -23.13
N GLY A 173 17.12 26.14 -22.10
CA GLY A 173 16.19 27.27 -21.88
C GLY A 173 16.81 28.46 -21.16
N GLY A 174 17.88 28.24 -20.40
CA GLY A 174 18.44 29.22 -19.45
C GLY A 174 17.52 29.41 -18.22
N GLY A 175 18.07 29.92 -17.12
CA GLY A 175 17.30 30.22 -15.90
C GLY A 175 17.04 29.01 -14.98
N ASP A 176 16.02 29.15 -14.13
CA ASP A 176 15.66 28.21 -13.05
C ASP A 176 14.62 27.16 -13.47
N ASP A 177 14.44 26.92 -14.78
CA ASP A 177 13.33 26.11 -15.33
C ASP A 177 13.30 24.68 -14.78
N PHE A 178 14.44 24.00 -14.71
CA PHE A 178 14.53 22.66 -14.11
C PHE A 178 14.12 22.70 -12.64
N THR A 179 14.68 23.64 -11.88
CA THR A 179 14.43 23.78 -10.44
C THR A 179 12.94 24.03 -10.19
N ASN A 180 12.30 24.89 -10.99
CA ASN A 180 10.87 25.15 -10.92
C ASN A 180 10.03 23.91 -11.28
N ALA A 181 10.35 23.23 -12.39
CA ALA A 181 9.65 22.02 -12.81
C ALA A 181 9.76 20.90 -11.76
N PHE A 182 10.94 20.71 -11.18
CA PHE A 182 11.16 19.74 -10.11
C PHE A 182 10.43 20.14 -8.81
N GLY A 183 10.35 21.43 -8.53
CA GLY A 183 9.51 21.98 -7.46
C GLY A 183 8.02 21.67 -7.65
N PHE A 184 7.49 21.78 -8.86
CA PHE A 184 6.11 21.39 -9.20
C PHE A 184 5.89 19.88 -9.07
N PHE A 185 6.85 19.07 -9.52
CA PHE A 185 6.82 17.62 -9.34
C PHE A 185 6.68 17.26 -7.85
N LEU A 186 7.49 17.85 -6.97
CA LEU A 186 7.42 17.64 -5.53
C LEU A 186 6.13 18.21 -4.91
N ALA A 187 5.60 19.32 -5.42
CA ALA A 187 4.32 19.89 -4.97
C ALA A 187 3.15 18.93 -5.24
N GLY A 188 3.15 18.24 -6.39
CA GLY A 188 2.18 17.19 -6.68
C GLY A 188 2.22 16.05 -5.66
N TRP A 189 3.43 15.62 -5.28
CA TRP A 189 3.63 14.60 -4.25
C TRP A 189 3.23 15.06 -2.86
N PHE A 190 3.44 16.34 -2.53
CA PHE A 190 2.90 16.94 -1.31
C PHE A 190 1.37 16.82 -1.27
N ILE A 191 0.67 17.28 -2.31
CA ILE A 191 -0.81 17.20 -2.38
C ILE A 191 -1.30 15.75 -2.22
N PHE A 192 -0.68 14.81 -2.95
CA PHE A 192 -1.01 13.39 -2.82
C PHE A 192 -0.79 12.87 -1.38
N THR A 193 0.34 13.23 -0.78
CA THR A 193 0.69 12.82 0.58
C THR A 193 -0.29 13.41 1.60
N THR A 194 -0.73 14.66 1.42
CA THR A 194 -1.75 15.29 2.27
C THR A 194 -3.06 14.52 2.21
N LEU A 195 -3.51 14.09 1.02
CA LEU A 195 -4.72 13.26 0.88
C LEU A 195 -4.57 11.93 1.62
N MET A 196 -3.41 11.28 1.50
CA MET A 196 -3.13 10.03 2.20
C MET A 196 -3.03 10.23 3.72
N LEU A 197 -2.45 11.34 4.18
CA LEU A 197 -2.37 11.73 5.58
C LEU A 197 -3.75 11.82 6.22
N LEU A 198 -4.72 12.46 5.55
CA LEU A 198 -6.11 12.55 6.03
C LEU A 198 -6.74 11.16 6.21
N CYS A 199 -6.43 10.22 5.33
CA CYS A 199 -6.89 8.82 5.44
C CYS A 199 -6.26 8.06 6.63
N THR A 200 -5.16 8.55 7.22
CA THR A 200 -4.50 7.90 8.37
C THR A 200 -5.01 8.36 9.75
N LEU A 201 -5.90 9.36 9.82
CA LEU A 201 -6.38 9.94 11.08
C LEU A 201 -7.14 8.96 11.99
N ARG A 202 -7.64 7.84 11.45
CA ARG A 202 -8.28 6.76 12.23
C ARG A 202 -7.32 5.62 12.61
N SER A 203 -6.07 5.69 12.15
CA SER A 203 -5.06 4.66 12.35
C SER A 203 -4.26 4.87 13.65
N THR A 204 -3.11 4.22 13.76
CA THR A 204 -2.15 4.34 14.84
C THR A 204 -1.38 5.66 14.72
N VAL A 205 -0.88 6.17 15.84
CA VAL A 205 -0.08 7.41 15.85
C VAL A 205 1.18 7.22 15.02
N ALA A 206 1.86 6.08 15.16
CA ALA A 206 3.07 5.79 14.39
C ALA A 206 2.82 5.77 12.87
N PHE A 207 1.66 5.25 12.43
CA PHE A 207 1.31 5.22 11.01
C PHE A 207 0.99 6.62 10.46
N PHE A 208 0.25 7.41 11.24
CA PHE A 208 -0.01 8.81 10.92
C PHE A 208 1.30 9.62 10.82
N LEU A 209 2.24 9.40 11.73
CA LEU A 209 3.51 10.13 11.76
C LEU A 209 4.38 9.89 10.52
N ILE A 210 4.32 8.72 9.87
CA ILE A 210 5.00 8.50 8.58
C ILE A 210 4.54 9.55 7.57
N PHE A 211 3.22 9.63 7.36
CA PHE A 211 2.66 10.52 6.35
C PHE A 211 2.80 11.99 6.76
N PHE A 212 2.70 12.31 8.05
CA PHE A 212 2.84 13.68 8.54
C PHE A 212 4.24 14.24 8.29
N PHE A 213 5.28 13.50 8.65
CA PHE A 213 6.65 13.94 8.40
C PHE A 213 6.99 13.90 6.91
N LEU A 214 6.46 12.93 6.15
CA LEU A 214 6.64 12.88 4.71
C LEU A 214 6.00 14.06 3.98
N ASP A 215 4.81 14.46 4.41
CA ASP A 215 4.06 15.60 3.88
C ASP A 215 4.86 16.89 4.04
N ILE A 216 5.38 17.14 5.25
CA ILE A 216 6.24 18.29 5.53
C ILE A 216 7.57 18.18 4.76
N ALA A 217 8.14 16.99 4.61
CA ALA A 217 9.35 16.79 3.82
C ALA A 217 9.13 17.20 2.35
N PHE A 218 8.06 16.73 1.71
CA PHE A 218 7.73 17.13 0.33
C PHE A 218 7.45 18.61 0.20
N LEU A 219 6.74 19.21 1.16
CA LEU A 219 6.49 20.65 1.18
C LEU A 219 7.80 21.45 1.23
N MET A 220 8.71 21.10 2.15
CA MET A 220 9.99 21.78 2.31
C MET A 220 10.91 21.58 1.11
N LEU A 221 10.93 20.38 0.53
CA LEU A 221 11.70 20.12 -0.69
C LEU A 221 11.13 20.92 -1.87
N SER A 222 9.81 20.91 -2.06
CA SER A 222 9.14 21.68 -3.13
C SER A 222 9.44 23.19 -3.02
N ILE A 223 9.27 23.78 -1.84
CA ILE A 223 9.64 25.17 -1.56
C ILE A 223 11.13 25.39 -1.82
N GLY A 224 11.98 24.44 -1.42
CA GLY A 224 13.43 24.52 -1.65
C GLY A 224 13.79 24.64 -3.12
N TYR A 225 13.12 23.89 -3.99
CA TYR A 225 13.30 23.98 -5.43
C TYR A 225 12.66 25.24 -6.02
N LEU A 226 11.44 25.60 -5.64
CA LEU A 226 10.74 26.79 -6.18
C LEU A 226 11.37 28.13 -5.80
N TYR A 227 12.04 28.21 -4.64
CA TYR A 227 12.77 29.39 -4.18
C TYR A 227 14.28 29.25 -4.32
N GLY A 228 14.71 28.35 -5.22
CA GLY A 228 16.09 28.26 -5.67
C GLY A 228 16.56 29.54 -6.36
N LYS A 229 17.87 29.72 -6.46
CA LYS A 229 18.51 30.80 -7.20
C LYS A 229 19.67 30.23 -8.01
N GLU A 230 19.88 30.76 -9.21
CA GLU A 230 21.02 30.42 -10.06
C GLU A 230 21.09 28.90 -10.39
N GLY A 231 19.94 28.30 -10.66
CA GLY A 231 19.78 26.88 -10.97
C GLY A 231 19.95 25.95 -9.76
N LYS A 232 20.05 26.49 -8.54
CA LYS A 232 20.30 25.72 -7.32
C LYS A 232 19.16 25.84 -6.33
N PRO A 233 18.71 24.74 -5.70
CA PRO A 233 17.66 24.80 -4.70
C PRO A 233 18.13 25.51 -3.43
N ASN A 234 17.19 26.13 -2.71
CA ASN A 234 17.44 26.77 -1.43
C ASN A 234 17.90 25.75 -0.39
N THR A 235 19.17 25.85 0.01
CA THR A 235 19.81 24.87 0.90
C THR A 235 19.13 24.73 2.25
N ALA A 236 18.59 25.80 2.84
CA ALA A 236 17.95 25.74 4.15
C ALA A 236 16.67 24.88 4.10
N CYS A 237 15.85 25.10 3.08
CA CYS A 237 14.62 24.32 2.85
C CYS A 237 14.94 22.85 2.51
N ILE A 238 15.96 22.59 1.68
CA ILE A 238 16.39 21.22 1.37
C ILE A 238 16.85 20.48 2.64
N LYS A 239 17.65 21.13 3.49
CA LYS A 239 18.07 20.54 4.77
C LYS A 239 16.88 20.27 5.70
N ALA A 240 15.95 21.22 5.80
CA ALA A 240 14.73 21.02 6.59
C ALA A 240 13.93 19.81 6.10
N GLY A 241 13.71 19.70 4.79
CA GLY A 241 13.06 18.55 4.17
C GLY A 241 13.81 17.24 4.44
N GLY A 242 15.15 17.26 4.40
CA GLY A 242 15.99 16.12 4.77
C GLY A 242 15.79 15.66 6.22
N TYR A 243 15.72 16.57 7.20
CA TYR A 243 15.46 16.18 8.59
C TYR A 243 14.09 15.53 8.77
N PHE A 244 13.06 16.08 8.13
CA PHE A 244 11.73 15.45 8.15
C PHE A 244 11.74 14.08 7.44
N GLY A 245 12.47 13.94 6.34
CA GLY A 245 12.66 12.66 5.66
C GLY A 245 13.36 11.60 6.52
N LEU A 246 14.34 11.99 7.36
CA LEU A 246 14.94 11.08 8.34
C LEU A 246 13.91 10.59 9.36
N LEU A 247 13.10 11.50 9.93
CA LEU A 247 12.04 11.15 10.87
C LEU A 247 11.02 10.20 10.23
N THR A 248 10.62 10.48 8.99
CA THR A 248 9.77 9.60 8.18
C THR A 248 10.35 8.20 8.04
N ALA A 249 11.63 8.08 7.70
CA ALA A 249 12.29 6.78 7.50
C ALA A 249 12.29 5.94 8.79
N PHE A 250 12.60 6.55 9.94
CA PHE A 250 12.56 5.85 11.22
C PHE A 250 11.14 5.42 11.61
N MET A 251 10.13 6.27 11.37
CA MET A 251 8.73 5.88 11.60
C MET A 251 8.28 4.76 10.66
N ALA A 252 8.74 4.75 9.40
CA ALA A 252 8.44 3.69 8.45
C ALA A 252 9.07 2.35 8.86
N TRP A 253 10.34 2.33 9.26
CA TRP A 253 10.96 1.13 9.83
C TRP A 253 10.32 0.66 11.13
N TYR A 254 9.87 1.58 11.98
CA TYR A 254 9.12 1.22 13.18
C TYR A 254 7.84 0.46 12.84
N ASN A 255 7.05 0.96 11.89
CA ASN A 255 5.83 0.28 11.45
C ASN A 255 6.13 -1.03 10.69
N ALA A 256 7.22 -1.08 9.92
CA ALA A 256 7.67 -2.32 9.30
C ALA A 256 8.04 -3.37 10.34
N PHE A 257 8.81 -2.99 11.36
CA PHE A 257 9.18 -3.87 12.47
C PHE A 257 7.95 -4.36 13.23
N ALA A 258 7.01 -3.47 13.56
CA ALA A 258 5.75 -3.85 14.19
C ALA A 258 4.88 -4.78 13.32
N GLY A 259 5.02 -4.73 11.98
CA GLY A 259 4.31 -5.62 11.07
C GLY A 259 5.03 -6.94 10.77
N ILE A 260 6.33 -7.05 11.07
CA ILE A 260 7.13 -8.28 10.97
C ILE A 260 7.08 -9.06 12.28
N ALA A 261 7.17 -8.35 13.40
CA ALA A 261 7.26 -8.94 14.74
C ALA A 261 5.98 -9.72 15.08
N ASP A 262 6.13 -11.01 15.34
CA ASP A 262 5.09 -11.89 15.87
C ASP A 262 5.64 -12.73 17.03
N ASP A 263 4.76 -13.48 17.71
CA ASP A 263 5.13 -14.33 18.86
C ASP A 263 6.10 -15.48 18.49
N SER A 264 6.27 -15.76 17.19
CA SER A 264 7.20 -16.79 16.70
C SER A 264 8.61 -16.25 16.43
N ASN A 265 8.75 -14.95 16.17
CA ASN A 265 10.01 -14.34 15.75
C ASN A 265 10.51 -13.20 16.64
N SER A 266 9.72 -12.72 17.61
CA SER A 266 10.09 -11.63 18.51
C SER A 266 9.83 -11.98 19.98
N PHE A 267 10.74 -11.56 20.85
CA PHE A 267 10.60 -11.68 22.31
C PHE A 267 9.63 -10.65 22.92
N PHE A 268 9.22 -9.66 22.13
CA PHE A 268 8.31 -8.59 22.56
C PHE A 268 7.48 -8.06 21.39
N VAL A 269 6.20 -7.77 21.67
CA VAL A 269 5.31 -7.07 20.74
C VAL A 269 5.48 -5.57 20.97
N VAL A 270 5.77 -4.83 19.89
CA VAL A 270 6.00 -3.39 19.97
C VAL A 270 4.69 -2.68 20.32
N PRO A 271 4.67 -1.82 21.35
CA PRO A 271 3.46 -1.11 21.74
C PRO A 271 3.02 -0.15 20.65
N VAL A 272 1.72 -0.13 20.34
CA VAL A 272 1.17 0.74 19.30
C VAL A 272 0.23 1.75 19.95
N ALA A 273 0.62 3.03 19.92
CA ALA A 273 -0.24 4.11 20.38
C ALA A 273 -1.36 4.38 19.37
N HIS A 274 -2.58 4.53 19.87
CA HIS A 274 -3.78 4.80 19.09
C HIS A 274 -4.35 6.18 19.43
N PHE A 275 -4.94 6.87 18.44
CA PHE A 275 -5.62 8.13 18.70
C PHE A 275 -6.83 7.96 19.65
N PRO A 276 -7.14 8.95 20.51
CA PRO A 276 -8.25 8.86 21.46
C PRO A 276 -9.61 8.58 20.83
N TRP A 277 -9.81 9.04 19.59
CA TRP A 277 -11.05 8.85 18.84
C TRP A 277 -11.07 7.57 18.00
N SER A 278 -9.98 6.80 17.91
CA SER A 278 -9.91 5.55 17.14
C SER A 278 -10.78 4.45 17.76
N ALA A 279 -11.25 3.50 16.95
CA ALA A 279 -12.13 2.42 17.41
C ALA A 279 -11.50 1.59 18.54
N LYS A 280 -10.21 1.25 18.43
CA LYS A 280 -9.47 0.53 19.47
C LYS A 280 -9.36 1.32 20.79
N ALA A 281 -9.11 2.63 20.73
CA ALA A 281 -9.04 3.45 21.94
C ALA A 281 -10.42 3.61 22.62
N ARG A 282 -11.50 3.72 21.83
CA ARG A 282 -12.87 3.75 22.37
C ARG A 282 -13.27 2.42 23.00
N ALA A 283 -12.89 1.29 22.40
CA ALA A 283 -13.10 -0.04 22.96
C ALA A 283 -12.36 -0.21 24.30
N ALA A 284 -11.06 0.13 24.35
CA ALA A 284 -10.28 0.06 25.59
C ALA A 284 -10.81 0.99 26.70
N LYS A 285 -11.36 2.15 26.33
CA LYS A 285 -12.02 3.05 27.30
C LYS A 285 -13.34 2.46 27.83
N SER A 286 -14.18 1.92 26.95
CA SER A 286 -15.43 1.25 27.36
C SER A 286 -15.17 0.08 28.28
N GLU A 287 -14.11 -0.69 28.04
CA GLU A 287 -13.74 -1.83 28.88
C GLU A 287 -13.28 -1.38 30.27
N ARG A 288 -12.52 -0.27 30.35
CA ARG A 288 -12.14 0.36 31.63
C ARG A 288 -13.30 0.97 32.40
N ASP A 289 -14.29 1.53 31.71
CA ASP A 289 -15.45 2.17 32.34
C ASP A 289 -16.49 1.14 32.84
N ASN A 290 -16.35 -0.13 32.45
CA ASN A 290 -17.20 -1.26 32.84
C ASN A 290 -16.62 -2.14 33.97
N VAL A 291 -15.50 -1.73 34.59
CA VAL A 291 -14.84 -2.40 35.74
C VAL A 291 -14.88 -1.48 36.95
#